data_AF-A0A507FTA8-F1
#
_entry.id   AF-A0A507FTA8-F1
#
_cell.length_a   1.000
_cell.length_b   1.000
_cell.length_c   1.000
_cell.angle_alpha   90.00
_cell.angle_beta   90.00
_cell.angle_gamma   90.00
#
_symmetry.space_group_name_H-M   'P 1'
#
loop_
_entity.id
_entity.type
_entity.pdbx_description
1 polymer ?
#
loop_
_entity_poly.entity_id
_entity_poly.type
_entity_poly.pdbx_seq_one_letter_code
_entity_poly.pdbx_strand_id
1 'polypeptide(L)'
;MDYQPLRASTATPSEALPLSSHAGLRPTSSLSPKSSYGTDSQLHSNRHSHDAESAFSRSSHDPLFKGTDPSAFYAAAERHGRIICGTVTALVLIVVGVLLFFFIPRFPQIEVNNINLDNLASGAFTFSTPNDSGNLNQLRIGLNLSMDLSTFNPNLYGLQVDKLDLTAQVMVNTSYVFDPRKTSNLASAYPPLVALINKNGKPPLAANIPAGYLPSNNSQIGTATYGSIYFPPKTWINYTMIFVLDYTPDPYVGLLGDPTIKEIADVCGVTSRYSPPGRPMKIHYEAKSTIPALKPIGYAPSISNDISINCPVGQSQIQAVVIAVQNGEDAMTALKQVLSSPIS
;
A
#
# COMPACT_ATOMS: atom_id res chain seq x y z
N MET A 1 -17.48 68.15 -25.33
CA MET A 1 -17.30 66.85 -24.64
C MET A 1 -18.66 66.18 -24.67
N ASP A 2 -18.81 65.28 -25.64
CA ASP A 2 -20.07 64.63 -26.01
C ASP A 2 -20.44 63.55 -24.98
N TYR A 3 -21.65 63.66 -24.45
CA TYR A 3 -22.30 62.60 -23.68
C TYR A 3 -23.22 61.82 -24.64
N GLN A 4 -22.82 60.59 -24.98
CA GLN A 4 -23.71 59.63 -25.62
C GLN A 4 -24.42 58.77 -24.56
N PRO A 5 -25.74 58.52 -24.68
CA PRO A 5 -26.48 57.64 -23.77
C PRO A 5 -26.38 56.17 -24.20
N LEU A 6 -26.14 55.29 -23.22
CA LEU A 6 -26.20 53.84 -23.34
C LEU A 6 -27.63 53.37 -23.64
N ARG A 7 -27.81 52.67 -24.77
CA ARG A 7 -29.04 51.94 -25.11
C ARG A 7 -29.16 50.68 -24.25
N ALA A 8 -30.26 50.56 -23.53
CA ALA A 8 -30.68 49.31 -22.89
C ALA A 8 -31.19 48.33 -23.94
N SER A 9 -30.62 47.11 -23.96
CA SER A 9 -31.07 45.99 -24.76
C SER A 9 -32.08 45.17 -23.96
N THR A 10 -33.32 45.12 -24.42
CA THR A 10 -34.40 44.27 -23.92
C THR A 10 -34.17 42.83 -24.38
N ALA A 11 -33.79 41.94 -23.47
CA ALA A 11 -33.79 40.49 -23.68
C ALA A 11 -35.17 39.91 -23.34
N THR A 12 -35.76 39.22 -24.30
CA THR A 12 -36.97 38.40 -24.20
C THR A 12 -36.76 37.17 -23.30
N PRO A 13 -37.75 36.76 -22.49
CA PRO A 13 -37.66 35.56 -21.67
C PRO A 13 -37.95 34.31 -22.50
N SER A 14 -37.00 33.37 -22.52
CA SER A 14 -37.20 32.03 -23.09
C SER A 14 -37.96 31.15 -22.10
N GLU A 15 -38.96 30.45 -22.62
CA GLU A 15 -39.86 29.51 -21.97
C GLU A 15 -39.14 28.48 -21.10
N ALA A 16 -39.69 28.30 -19.89
CA ALA A 16 -39.43 27.17 -19.02
C ALA A 16 -40.27 25.96 -19.47
N LEU A 17 -39.61 24.82 -19.68
CA LEU A 17 -40.25 23.52 -19.82
C LEU A 17 -40.10 22.71 -18.51
N PRO A 18 -41.07 21.82 -18.21
CA PRO A 18 -41.36 21.38 -16.86
C PRO A 18 -40.45 20.26 -16.33
N LEU A 19 -40.20 20.35 -15.02
CA LEU A 19 -39.65 19.32 -14.14
C LEU A 19 -40.48 18.03 -14.25
N SER A 20 -39.86 16.96 -14.77
CA SER A 20 -40.35 15.59 -14.62
C SER A 20 -39.72 14.97 -13.36
N SER A 21 -40.54 14.83 -12.33
CA SER A 21 -40.27 14.10 -11.11
C SER A 21 -40.13 12.60 -11.38
N HIS A 22 -38.94 12.03 -11.15
CA HIS A 22 -38.81 10.58 -10.94
C HIS A 22 -38.17 10.29 -9.59
N ALA A 23 -39.05 9.84 -8.69
CA ALA A 23 -38.91 8.84 -7.64
C ALA A 23 -37.48 8.45 -7.22
N GLY A 24 -37.19 8.75 -5.95
CA GLY A 24 -36.03 8.24 -5.24
C GLY A 24 -36.03 6.72 -5.13
N LEU A 25 -34.87 6.14 -5.38
CA LEU A 25 -34.51 4.80 -4.97
C LEU A 25 -33.35 4.89 -3.98
N ARG A 26 -33.62 4.40 -2.77
CA ARG A 26 -32.65 4.17 -1.69
C ARG A 26 -31.52 3.26 -2.20
N PRO A 27 -30.24 3.53 -1.90
CA PRO A 27 -29.23 2.50 -1.99
C PRO A 27 -29.42 1.52 -0.81
N THR A 28 -29.93 0.34 -1.11
CA THR A 28 -29.82 -0.82 -0.22
C THR A 28 -28.35 -1.24 -0.16
N SER A 29 -27.78 -1.16 1.03
CA SER A 29 -26.50 -1.77 1.41
C SER A 29 -26.53 -3.28 1.10
N SER A 30 -25.92 -3.69 -0.01
CA SER A 30 -25.71 -5.10 -0.32
C SER A 30 -24.44 -5.61 0.38
N LEU A 31 -24.69 -6.34 1.46
CA LEU A 31 -23.96 -7.52 1.93
C LEU A 31 -22.62 -7.83 1.23
N SER A 32 -21.54 -7.61 1.97
CA SER A 32 -20.22 -8.20 1.70
C SER A 32 -20.30 -9.73 1.62
N PRO A 33 -19.81 -10.38 0.56
CA PRO A 33 -19.58 -11.81 0.59
C PRO A 33 -18.37 -12.13 1.46
N LYS A 34 -18.56 -13.02 2.44
CA LYS A 34 -17.48 -13.68 3.17
C LYS A 34 -16.56 -14.40 2.18
N SER A 35 -15.35 -13.87 1.96
CA SER A 35 -14.28 -14.59 1.28
C SER A 35 -13.72 -15.65 2.22
N SER A 36 -14.03 -16.91 1.93
CA SER A 36 -13.43 -18.09 2.54
C SER A 36 -12.03 -18.27 1.96
N TYR A 37 -11.00 -18.02 2.76
CA TYR A 37 -9.61 -18.37 2.41
C TYR A 37 -9.48 -19.91 2.36
N GLY A 38 -9.28 -20.43 1.15
CA GLY A 38 -8.71 -21.76 0.93
C GLY A 38 -7.20 -21.67 1.02
N THR A 39 -6.63 -22.28 2.05
CA THR A 39 -5.23 -22.66 2.16
C THR A 39 -4.92 -23.77 1.16
N ASP A 40 -4.10 -23.50 0.15
CA ASP A 40 -3.30 -24.52 -0.54
C ASP A 40 -1.86 -24.02 -0.67
N SER A 41 -1.03 -24.46 0.27
CA SER A 41 0.42 -24.35 0.23
C SER A 41 0.99 -25.45 -0.67
N GLN A 42 1.37 -25.10 -1.90
CA GLN A 42 2.29 -25.91 -2.70
C GLN A 42 3.73 -25.49 -2.35
N LEU A 43 4.33 -26.30 -1.47
CA LEU A 43 5.70 -26.19 -1.01
C LEU A 43 6.64 -26.80 -2.08
N HIS A 44 7.24 -25.97 -2.95
CA HIS A 44 8.33 -26.43 -3.80
C HIS A 44 9.65 -26.43 -3.02
N SER A 45 10.02 -27.62 -2.56
CA SER A 45 11.30 -27.95 -1.93
C SER A 45 12.42 -27.95 -2.98
N ASN A 46 13.21 -26.87 -3.03
CA ASN A 46 14.50 -26.87 -3.73
C ASN A 46 15.62 -27.33 -2.78
N ARG A 47 16.11 -28.55 -3.03
CA ARG A 47 17.39 -29.05 -2.55
C ARG A 47 18.50 -28.17 -3.13
N HIS A 48 19.31 -27.57 -2.26
CA HIS A 48 20.69 -27.24 -2.62
C HIS A 48 21.62 -27.83 -1.56
N SER A 49 22.35 -28.85 -2.00
CA SER A 49 23.53 -29.39 -1.35
C SER A 49 24.62 -28.32 -1.33
N HIS A 50 25.21 -28.09 -0.16
CA HIS A 50 26.57 -27.58 -0.06
C HIS A 50 27.30 -28.38 1.00
N ASP A 51 28.16 -29.26 0.50
CA ASP A 51 29.29 -29.83 1.20
C ASP A 51 30.23 -28.71 1.65
N ALA A 52 30.66 -28.74 2.91
CA ALA A 52 31.95 -28.21 3.33
C ALA A 52 32.35 -28.78 4.69
N GLU A 53 33.31 -29.71 4.61
CA GLU A 53 34.34 -30.02 5.58
C GLU A 53 34.60 -28.97 6.68
N SER A 54 34.67 -29.43 7.93
CA SER A 54 35.87 -29.19 8.73
C SER A 54 35.99 -30.23 9.82
N ALA A 55 36.98 -31.10 9.62
CA ALA A 55 37.47 -32.07 10.59
C ALA A 55 38.11 -31.33 11.78
N PHE A 56 37.66 -31.62 12.99
CA PHE A 56 38.47 -31.38 14.19
C PHE A 56 38.66 -32.69 14.94
N SER A 57 39.87 -33.20 14.77
CA SER A 57 40.44 -34.41 15.36
C SER A 57 41.16 -34.03 16.66
N ARG A 58 40.90 -34.77 17.74
CA ARG A 58 41.76 -35.06 18.91
C ARG A 58 40.87 -35.65 20.02
N SER A 59 41.28 -36.57 20.89
CA SER A 59 42.40 -37.51 20.99
C SER A 59 42.24 -38.16 22.36
N SER A 60 42.53 -39.45 22.45
CA SER A 60 42.94 -40.20 23.66
C SER A 60 41.90 -40.39 24.77
N HIS A 61 41.39 -41.61 24.96
CA HIS A 61 42.00 -42.67 25.78
C HIS A 61 42.23 -42.25 27.23
N ASP A 62 41.41 -42.77 28.15
CA ASP A 62 41.86 -43.78 29.12
C ASP A 62 40.71 -44.41 29.94
N PRO A 63 40.94 -45.57 30.58
CA PRO A 63 39.96 -46.65 30.66
C PRO A 63 39.42 -46.91 32.07
N LEU A 64 38.46 -47.84 32.11
CA LEU A 64 38.24 -48.81 33.18
C LEU A 64 37.89 -48.26 34.58
N PHE A 65 36.60 -48.02 34.80
CA PHE A 65 36.00 -48.23 36.12
C PHE A 65 34.83 -49.22 35.99
N LYS A 66 35.15 -50.49 36.26
CA LYS A 66 34.20 -51.59 36.47
C LYS A 66 33.69 -51.46 37.90
N GLY A 67 32.75 -50.55 38.11
CA GLY A 67 32.09 -50.32 39.40
C GLY A 67 30.65 -50.77 39.33
N THR A 68 30.38 -51.98 39.81
CA THR A 68 29.10 -52.54 40.27
C THR A 68 27.85 -51.71 39.97
N ASP A 69 27.06 -52.18 38.99
CA ASP A 69 25.71 -51.73 38.66
C ASP A 69 24.80 -51.63 39.90
N PRO A 70 24.36 -50.43 40.32
CA PRO A 70 23.20 -50.25 41.18
C PRO A 70 21.90 -50.16 40.34
N SER A 71 21.96 -50.44 39.04
CA SER A 71 20.91 -50.18 38.05
C SER A 71 19.70 -51.14 38.11
N ALA A 72 19.74 -52.17 38.96
CA ALA A 72 18.69 -53.19 38.99
C ALA A 72 17.60 -52.99 40.08
N PHE A 73 17.75 -52.08 41.05
CA PHE A 73 16.82 -51.99 42.19
C PHE A 73 15.80 -50.83 42.16
N TYR A 74 15.87 -49.91 41.19
CA TYR A 74 14.84 -48.86 41.01
C TYR A 74 13.81 -49.17 39.90
N ALA A 75 13.86 -50.36 39.31
CA ALA A 75 13.07 -50.66 38.11
C ALA A 75 11.60 -51.10 38.38
N ALA A 76 11.23 -51.41 39.63
CA ALA A 76 9.93 -52.06 39.89
C ALA A 76 8.95 -51.28 40.79
N ALA A 77 9.42 -50.37 41.65
CA ALA A 77 8.53 -49.60 42.54
C ALA A 77 8.11 -48.22 41.96
N GLU A 78 8.68 -47.82 40.83
CA GLU A 78 8.63 -46.43 40.36
C GLU A 78 7.54 -46.11 39.31
N ARG A 79 6.77 -47.12 38.87
CA ARG A 79 5.76 -46.91 37.82
C ARG A 79 4.67 -45.92 38.25
N HIS A 80 4.26 -45.96 39.52
CA HIS A 80 3.25 -45.03 40.04
C HIS A 80 3.77 -43.59 40.18
N GLY A 81 5.04 -43.41 40.59
CA GLY A 81 5.65 -42.09 40.70
C GLY A 81 5.78 -41.38 39.35
N ARG A 82 6.12 -42.11 38.29
CA ARG A 82 6.21 -41.57 36.92
C ARG A 82 4.85 -41.17 36.36
N ILE A 83 3.78 -41.91 36.67
CA ILE A 83 2.41 -41.55 36.28
C ILE A 83 1.99 -40.25 36.98
N ILE A 84 2.20 -40.14 38.29
CA ILE A 84 1.85 -38.93 39.04
C ILE A 84 2.63 -37.72 38.51
N CYS A 85 3.94 -37.85 38.31
CA CYS A 85 4.78 -36.78 37.74
C CYS A 85 4.34 -36.38 36.33
N GLY A 86 4.01 -37.36 35.47
CA GLY A 86 3.49 -37.12 34.14
C GLY A 86 2.14 -36.38 34.15
N THR A 87 1.20 -36.80 35.01
CA THR A 87 -0.11 -36.17 35.16
C THR A 87 0.01 -34.73 35.67
N VAL A 88 0.85 -34.49 36.68
CA VAL A 88 1.09 -33.13 37.22
C VAL A 88 1.73 -32.24 36.17
N THR A 89 2.75 -32.73 35.45
CA THR A 89 3.41 -31.98 34.37
C THR A 89 2.42 -31.62 33.25
N ALA A 90 1.59 -32.58 32.82
CA ALA A 90 0.55 -32.35 31.82
C ALA A 90 -0.46 -31.28 32.29
N LEU A 91 -0.89 -31.34 33.56
CA LEU A 91 -1.81 -30.34 34.12
C LEU A 91 -1.18 -28.94 34.15
N VAL A 92 0.09 -28.82 34.55
CA VAL A 92 0.82 -27.54 34.51
C VAL A 92 0.92 -27.00 33.09
N LEU A 93 1.26 -27.85 32.11
CA LEU A 93 1.32 -27.44 30.70
C LEU A 93 -0.04 -27.02 30.15
N ILE A 94 -1.13 -27.67 30.56
CA ILE A 94 -2.50 -27.26 30.19
C ILE A 94 -2.81 -25.88 30.77
N VAL A 95 -2.51 -25.65 32.05
CA VAL A 95 -2.74 -24.34 32.69
C VAL A 95 -1.91 -23.24 32.01
N VAL A 96 -0.63 -23.49 31.76
CA VAL A 96 0.25 -22.56 31.03
C VAL A 96 -0.27 -22.32 29.62
N GLY A 97 -0.70 -23.36 28.90
CA GLY A 97 -1.27 -23.26 27.56
C GLY A 97 -2.55 -22.42 27.54
N VAL A 98 -3.44 -22.59 28.51
CA VAL A 98 -4.66 -21.78 28.65
C VAL A 98 -4.31 -20.32 28.96
N LEU A 99 -3.38 -20.06 29.90
CA LEU A 99 -2.93 -18.70 30.21
C LEU A 99 -2.31 -18.05 28.96
N LEU A 100 -1.41 -18.73 28.26
CA LEU A 100 -0.85 -18.25 27.00
C LEU A 100 -1.95 -17.98 25.97
N PHE A 101 -2.96 -18.83 25.82
CA PHE A 101 -4.06 -18.59 24.88
C PHE A 101 -4.82 -17.28 25.16
N PHE A 102 -4.98 -16.89 26.43
CA PHE A 102 -5.66 -15.63 26.80
C PHE A 102 -4.73 -14.41 26.78
N PHE A 103 -3.43 -14.60 27.05
CA PHE A 103 -2.45 -13.51 27.15
C PHE A 103 -1.58 -13.31 25.90
N ILE A 104 -1.68 -14.20 24.90
CA ILE A 104 -1.08 -13.98 23.59
C ILE A 104 -1.86 -12.84 22.90
N PRO A 105 -1.19 -11.72 22.56
CA PRO A 105 -1.85 -10.58 21.95
C PRO A 105 -2.41 -10.95 20.59
N ARG A 106 -3.72 -10.73 20.43
CA ARG A 106 -4.40 -10.76 19.14
C ARG A 106 -4.19 -9.43 18.44
N PHE A 107 -4.02 -9.45 17.13
CA PHE A 107 -3.84 -8.22 16.37
C PHE A 107 -5.11 -7.38 16.37
N PRO A 108 -4.99 -6.05 16.58
CA PRO A 108 -6.08 -5.14 16.32
C PRO A 108 -6.59 -5.26 14.87
N GLN A 109 -7.88 -5.03 14.67
CA GLN A 109 -8.47 -4.94 13.32
C GLN A 109 -8.50 -3.46 12.93
N ILE A 110 -7.92 -3.10 11.78
CA ILE A 110 -7.89 -1.72 11.28
C ILE A 110 -8.82 -1.62 10.09
N GLU A 111 -9.71 -0.63 10.11
CA GLU A 111 -10.60 -0.27 9.03
C GLU A 111 -10.30 1.17 8.58
N VAL A 112 -10.27 1.38 7.27
CA VAL A 112 -10.20 2.72 6.67
C VAL A 112 -11.62 3.23 6.53
N ASN A 113 -12.03 4.19 7.35
CA ASN A 113 -13.40 4.73 7.31
C ASN A 113 -13.56 5.69 6.13
N ASN A 114 -12.59 6.58 5.95
CA ASN A 114 -12.64 7.65 4.98
C ASN A 114 -11.22 8.08 4.59
N ILE A 115 -11.04 8.52 3.35
CA ILE A 115 -9.86 9.22 2.90
C ILE A 115 -10.34 10.60 2.50
N ASN A 116 -9.98 11.61 3.29
CA ASN A 116 -10.36 12.98 2.99
C ASN A 116 -9.58 13.46 1.77
N LEU A 117 -10.32 13.70 0.68
CA LEU A 117 -9.83 14.21 -0.59
C LEU A 117 -10.08 15.73 -0.75
N ASP A 118 -10.61 16.41 0.27
CA ASP A 118 -10.95 17.84 0.22
C ASP A 118 -9.70 18.69 -0.07
N ASN A 119 -8.55 18.25 0.44
CA ASN A 119 -7.27 18.91 0.18
C ASN A 119 -6.87 18.88 -1.30
N LEU A 120 -7.39 17.94 -2.11
CA LEU A 120 -7.13 17.93 -3.55
C LEU A 120 -7.73 19.16 -4.23
N ALA A 121 -8.87 19.67 -3.76
CA ALA A 121 -9.46 20.88 -4.29
C ALA A 121 -8.63 22.14 -3.97
N SER A 122 -7.85 22.15 -2.89
CA SER A 122 -6.92 23.24 -2.60
C SER A 122 -5.52 23.07 -3.24
N GLY A 123 -5.36 22.07 -4.09
CA GLY A 123 -4.11 21.79 -4.77
C GLY A 123 -3.06 21.05 -3.95
N ALA A 124 -3.47 19.98 -3.27
CA ALA A 124 -2.57 19.14 -2.49
C ALA A 124 -1.50 18.38 -3.29
N PHE A 125 -1.58 18.33 -4.63
CA PHE A 125 -0.53 17.75 -5.45
C PHE A 125 0.69 18.66 -5.52
N THR A 126 1.84 18.14 -5.12
CA THR A 126 3.13 18.78 -5.34
C THR A 126 3.87 18.05 -6.44
N PHE A 127 4.32 18.79 -7.44
CA PHE A 127 5.17 18.26 -8.50
C PHE A 127 6.52 18.98 -8.48
N SER A 128 7.60 18.22 -8.45
CA SER A 128 8.97 18.75 -8.48
C SER A 128 9.92 17.83 -9.22
N THR A 129 11.10 18.33 -9.57
CA THR A 129 12.21 17.51 -10.06
C THR A 129 13.43 17.79 -9.19
N PRO A 130 14.34 16.83 -8.98
CA PRO A 130 15.59 17.07 -8.27
C PRO A 130 16.32 18.27 -8.86
N ASN A 131 16.69 19.22 -7.99
CA ASN A 131 17.40 20.45 -8.32
C ASN A 131 16.75 21.29 -9.42
N ASP A 132 15.42 21.22 -9.58
CA ASP A 132 14.67 21.92 -10.62
C ASP A 132 15.21 21.67 -12.05
N SER A 133 15.77 20.47 -12.27
CA SER A 133 16.37 20.08 -13.55
C SER A 133 15.40 20.03 -14.73
N GLY A 134 14.09 19.99 -14.47
CA GLY A 134 13.05 19.84 -15.49
C GLY A 134 13.00 18.44 -16.12
N ASN A 135 13.88 17.52 -15.70
CA ASN A 135 13.91 16.15 -16.21
C ASN A 135 12.71 15.35 -15.69
N LEU A 136 11.70 15.18 -16.55
CA LEU A 136 10.46 14.49 -16.22
C LEU A 136 10.65 13.00 -15.88
N ASN A 137 11.80 12.39 -16.23
CA ASN A 137 12.12 11.03 -15.79
C ASN A 137 12.47 10.93 -14.29
N GLN A 138 12.65 12.08 -13.63
CA GLN A 138 12.86 12.20 -12.19
C GLN A 138 11.73 12.99 -11.53
N LEU A 139 10.55 13.05 -12.16
CA LEU A 139 9.39 13.73 -11.61
C LEU A 139 9.05 13.14 -10.24
N ARG A 140 9.04 13.98 -9.21
CA ARG A 140 8.49 13.65 -7.90
C ARG A 140 7.04 14.09 -7.85
N ILE A 141 6.17 13.13 -7.59
CA ILE A 141 4.75 13.32 -7.37
C ILE A 141 4.52 13.19 -5.87
N GLY A 142 4.08 14.27 -5.23
CA GLY A 142 3.78 14.30 -3.80
C GLY A 142 2.32 14.66 -3.54
N LEU A 143 1.74 14.07 -2.49
CA LEU A 143 0.38 14.36 -2.04
C LEU A 143 0.23 14.00 -0.56
N ASN A 144 -0.32 14.92 0.24
CA ASN A 144 -0.66 14.65 1.63
C ASN A 144 -2.16 14.35 1.75
N LEU A 145 -2.49 13.13 2.19
CA LEU A 145 -3.86 12.68 2.40
C LEU A 145 -4.15 12.50 3.89
N SER A 146 -5.30 12.96 4.33
CA SER A 146 -5.80 12.69 5.68
C SER A 146 -6.67 11.43 5.64
N MET A 147 -6.27 10.38 6.34
CA MET A 147 -6.97 9.09 6.40
C MET A 147 -7.63 8.93 7.77
N ASP A 148 -8.95 8.78 7.79
CA ASP A 148 -9.69 8.47 9.02
C ASP A 148 -9.77 6.97 9.19
N LEU A 149 -9.19 6.47 10.28
CA LEU A 149 -9.06 5.05 10.58
C LEU A 149 -9.86 4.71 11.84
N SER A 150 -10.37 3.48 11.87
CA SER A 150 -10.97 2.85 13.05
C SER A 150 -10.16 1.61 13.38
N THR A 151 -9.77 1.46 14.64
CA THR A 151 -9.07 0.25 15.10
C THR A 151 -9.80 -0.40 16.27
N PHE A 152 -10.15 -1.67 16.11
CA PHE A 152 -10.73 -2.50 17.15
C PHE A 152 -9.65 -3.32 17.83
N ASN A 153 -9.56 -3.23 19.16
CA ASN A 153 -8.70 -4.11 19.95
C ASN A 153 -9.50 -5.34 20.41
N PRO A 154 -9.26 -6.55 19.85
CA PRO A 154 -9.97 -7.75 20.27
C PRO A 154 -9.45 -8.34 21.59
N ASN A 155 -8.42 -7.77 22.23
CA ASN A 155 -7.87 -8.28 23.48
C ASN A 155 -8.74 -7.88 24.68
N LEU A 156 -8.60 -8.63 25.78
CA LEU A 156 -9.27 -8.34 27.06
C LEU A 156 -8.54 -7.27 27.88
N TYR A 157 -7.36 -6.85 27.44
CA TYR A 157 -6.53 -5.82 28.04
C TYR A 157 -6.22 -4.73 27.01
N GLY A 158 -5.90 -3.54 27.50
CA GLY A 158 -5.50 -2.44 26.64
C GLY A 158 -4.11 -2.66 26.05
N LEU A 159 -3.91 -2.16 24.84
CA LEU A 159 -2.63 -2.22 24.14
C LEU A 159 -2.07 -0.80 24.01
N GLN A 160 -0.90 -0.56 24.59
CA GLN A 160 -0.11 0.62 24.29
C GLN A 160 0.73 0.35 23.03
N VAL A 161 0.52 1.14 21.99
CA VAL A 161 1.35 1.15 20.80
C VAL A 161 2.14 2.44 20.78
N ASP A 162 3.46 2.35 20.70
CA ASP A 162 4.34 3.53 20.69
C ASP A 162 4.33 4.23 19.34
N LYS A 163 4.22 3.43 18.29
CA LYS A 163 4.35 3.89 16.90
C LYS A 163 3.62 2.95 15.96
N LEU A 164 2.92 3.53 15.00
CA LEU A 164 2.37 2.84 13.84
C LEU A 164 3.08 3.37 12.59
N ASP A 165 3.76 2.49 11.87
CA ASP A 165 4.43 2.80 10.61
C ASP A 165 3.68 2.13 9.47
N LEU A 166 3.02 2.93 8.64
CA LEU A 166 2.31 2.47 7.45
C LEU A 166 3.16 2.70 6.22
N THR A 167 3.29 1.69 5.38
CA THR A 167 3.83 1.79 4.02
C THR A 167 2.74 1.40 3.03
N ALA A 168 2.71 2.06 1.87
CA ALA A 168 1.77 1.73 0.81
C ALA A 168 2.48 1.53 -0.52
N GLN A 169 2.03 0.54 -1.28
CA GLN A 169 2.59 0.13 -2.57
C GLN A 169 1.47 0.03 -3.60
N VAL A 170 1.71 0.51 -4.81
CA VAL A 170 0.78 0.29 -5.93
C VAL A 170 0.96 -1.12 -6.47
N MET A 171 -0.12 -1.87 -6.59
CA MET A 171 -0.11 -3.22 -7.15
C MET A 171 -0.46 -3.14 -8.64
N VAL A 172 0.56 -3.14 -9.50
CA VAL A 172 0.39 -3.04 -10.94
C VAL A 172 -0.31 -4.27 -11.50
N ASN A 173 -1.41 -4.06 -12.22
CA ASN A 173 -2.13 -5.15 -12.87
C ASN A 173 -1.50 -5.44 -14.24
N THR A 174 -0.51 -6.34 -14.23
CA THR A 174 0.28 -6.71 -15.41
C THR A 174 -0.57 -7.25 -16.58
N SER A 175 -1.71 -7.89 -16.27
CA SER A 175 -2.67 -8.40 -17.27
C SER A 175 -3.47 -7.31 -17.99
N TYR A 176 -3.34 -6.06 -17.55
CA TYR A 176 -4.00 -4.88 -18.11
C TYR A 176 -2.95 -3.94 -18.71
N VAL A 177 -1.97 -3.53 -17.90
CA VAL A 177 -0.95 -2.54 -18.26
C VAL A 177 -0.08 -2.97 -19.45
N PHE A 178 0.15 -4.27 -19.61
CA PHE A 178 0.98 -4.78 -20.70
C PHE A 178 0.19 -5.43 -21.85
N ASP A 179 -1.15 -5.46 -21.80
CA ASP A 179 -1.96 -5.98 -22.91
C ASP A 179 -2.33 -4.84 -23.89
N PRO A 180 -1.77 -4.82 -25.11
CA PRO A 180 -2.01 -3.75 -26.09
C PRO A 180 -3.47 -3.67 -26.58
N ARG A 181 -4.30 -4.68 -26.29
CA ARG A 181 -5.74 -4.66 -26.58
C ARG A 181 -6.52 -3.90 -25.52
N LYS A 182 -5.97 -3.81 -24.30
CA LYS A 182 -6.59 -3.19 -23.13
C LYS A 182 -6.08 -1.79 -22.85
N THR A 183 -4.80 -1.56 -23.12
CA THR A 183 -4.13 -0.27 -22.92
C THR A 183 -3.37 0.17 -24.18
N SER A 184 -3.38 1.47 -24.44
CA SER A 184 -2.50 2.09 -25.43
C SER A 184 -1.15 2.38 -24.79
N ASN A 185 -0.06 2.15 -25.52
CA ASN A 185 1.26 2.54 -25.03
C ASN A 185 1.30 4.08 -24.86
N LEU A 186 1.68 4.54 -23.66
CA LEU A 186 1.76 5.97 -23.32
C LEU A 186 2.62 6.73 -24.33
N ALA A 187 3.70 6.10 -24.81
CA ALA A 187 4.57 6.69 -25.81
C ALA A 187 3.89 6.87 -27.18
N SER A 188 3.02 5.95 -27.58
CA SER A 188 2.29 6.05 -28.85
C SER A 188 1.06 6.96 -28.78
N ALA A 189 0.45 7.06 -27.60
CA ALA A 189 -0.78 7.85 -27.41
C ALA A 189 -0.49 9.35 -27.38
N TYR A 190 0.70 9.78 -26.94
CA TYR A 190 1.06 11.19 -26.80
C TYR A 190 2.46 11.51 -27.35
N PRO A 191 2.68 11.48 -28.68
CA PRO A 191 3.98 11.78 -29.28
C PRO A 191 4.61 13.12 -28.85
N PRO A 192 3.86 14.24 -28.70
CA PRO A 192 4.43 15.50 -28.20
C PRO A 192 4.99 15.38 -26.77
N LEU A 193 4.33 14.61 -25.90
CA LEU A 193 4.80 14.37 -24.54
C LEU A 193 6.10 13.56 -24.54
N VAL A 194 6.21 12.55 -25.41
CA VAL A 194 7.45 11.78 -25.57
C VAL A 194 8.60 12.67 -26.03
N ALA A 195 8.35 13.55 -26.99
CA ALA A 195 9.35 14.51 -27.45
C ALA A 195 9.81 15.44 -26.31
N LEU A 196 8.87 15.92 -25.48
CA LEU A 196 9.17 16.75 -24.32
C LEU A 196 10.00 16.01 -23.27
N ILE A 197 9.61 14.78 -22.91
CA ILE A 197 10.34 13.96 -21.94
C ILE A 197 11.77 13.69 -22.43
N ASN A 198 11.93 13.31 -23.69
CA ASN A 198 13.24 13.04 -24.29
C ASN A 198 14.11 14.30 -24.41
N LYS A 199 13.49 15.47 -24.63
CA LYS A 199 14.19 16.76 -24.68
C LYS A 199 14.72 17.17 -23.30
N ASN A 200 13.96 16.89 -22.24
CA ASN A 200 14.29 17.32 -20.88
C ASN A 200 15.26 16.37 -20.14
N GLY A 201 15.58 15.21 -20.71
CA GLY A 201 16.63 14.34 -20.19
C GLY A 201 16.38 12.86 -20.43
N LYS A 202 17.33 12.05 -19.99
CA LYS A 202 17.22 10.58 -19.94
C LYS A 202 16.95 10.14 -18.50
N PRO A 203 16.46 8.91 -18.28
CA PRO A 203 16.42 8.34 -16.93
C PRO A 203 17.86 8.31 -16.34
N PRO A 204 18.04 8.69 -15.07
CA PRO A 204 19.37 8.93 -14.49
C PRO A 204 20.29 7.71 -14.50
N LEU A 205 19.73 6.50 -14.42
CA LEU A 205 20.47 5.25 -14.38
C LEU A 205 20.30 4.42 -15.64
N ALA A 206 19.73 4.97 -16.73
CA ALA A 206 19.51 4.25 -17.97
C ALA A 206 20.79 3.63 -18.56
N ALA A 207 21.95 4.30 -18.41
CA ALA A 207 23.24 3.81 -18.89
C ALA A 207 23.80 2.65 -18.05
N ASN A 208 23.31 2.45 -16.82
CA ASN A 208 23.80 1.48 -15.86
C ASN A 208 22.76 0.39 -15.58
N ILE A 209 21.82 0.16 -16.51
CA ILE A 209 20.78 -0.84 -16.34
C ILE A 209 21.40 -2.26 -16.28
N PRO A 210 21.17 -3.01 -15.19
CA PRO A 210 21.66 -4.39 -15.10
C PRO A 210 21.05 -5.27 -16.19
N ALA A 211 21.82 -6.24 -16.68
CA ALA A 211 21.30 -7.22 -17.63
C ALA A 211 20.13 -8.01 -17.01
N GLY A 212 18.99 -8.07 -17.70
CA GLY A 212 17.78 -8.73 -17.20
C GLY A 212 16.99 -7.93 -16.17
N TYR A 213 17.28 -6.64 -15.99
CA TYR A 213 16.50 -5.77 -15.11
C TYR A 213 15.03 -5.69 -15.55
N LEU A 214 14.14 -5.92 -14.59
CA LEU A 214 12.70 -5.73 -14.74
C LEU A 214 12.26 -4.69 -13.71
N PRO A 215 11.56 -3.62 -14.13
CA PRO A 215 11.06 -2.61 -13.20
C PRO A 215 10.01 -3.23 -12.26
N SER A 216 9.90 -2.67 -11.05
CA SER A 216 8.99 -3.18 -10.01
C SER A 216 7.53 -2.97 -10.40
N ASN A 217 6.70 -3.99 -10.10
CA ASN A 217 5.23 -3.93 -10.23
C ASN A 217 4.53 -3.66 -8.87
N ASN A 218 5.32 -3.36 -7.84
CA ASN A 218 4.88 -3.14 -6.46
C ASN A 218 5.62 -1.95 -5.84
N SER A 219 5.77 -0.87 -6.59
CA SER A 219 6.51 0.31 -6.14
C SER A 219 5.85 0.93 -4.91
N GLN A 220 6.67 1.24 -3.90
CA GLN A 220 6.22 2.03 -2.75
C GLN A 220 5.87 3.44 -3.21
N ILE A 221 4.67 3.90 -2.87
CA ILE A 221 4.16 5.24 -3.25
C ILE A 221 4.07 6.21 -2.09
N GLY A 222 4.12 5.72 -0.85
CA GLY A 222 3.99 6.60 0.30
C GLY A 222 4.17 5.90 1.64
N THR A 223 4.16 6.73 2.69
CA THR A 223 4.24 6.29 4.08
C THR A 223 3.32 7.13 4.96
N ALA A 224 2.92 6.58 6.10
CA ALA A 224 2.32 7.35 7.18
C ALA A 224 2.95 6.90 8.50
N THR A 225 3.09 7.83 9.44
CA THR A 225 3.48 7.48 10.81
C THR A 225 2.47 8.06 11.78
N TYR A 226 2.11 7.28 12.80
CA TYR A 226 1.29 7.74 13.91
C TYR A 226 2.05 7.49 15.22
N GLY A 227 1.96 8.46 16.13
CA GLY A 227 2.62 8.41 17.42
C GLY A 227 2.00 7.41 18.38
N SER A 228 2.22 7.66 19.68
CA SER A 228 1.74 6.75 20.72
C SER A 228 0.21 6.77 20.81
N ILE A 229 -0.40 5.58 20.82
CA ILE A 229 -1.84 5.38 20.92
C ILE A 229 -2.14 4.23 21.88
N TYR A 230 -3.15 4.45 22.73
CA TYR A 230 -3.69 3.41 23.59
C TYR A 230 -4.96 2.86 22.97
N PHE A 231 -5.02 1.55 22.78
CA PHE A 231 -6.22 0.86 22.34
C PHE A 231 -6.90 0.17 23.53
N PRO A 232 -8.02 0.69 24.05
CA PRO A 232 -8.74 0.09 25.17
C PRO A 232 -9.22 -1.34 24.84
N PRO A 233 -9.42 -2.20 25.84
CA PRO A 233 -9.88 -3.57 25.59
C PRO A 233 -11.26 -3.58 24.93
N LYS A 234 -11.45 -4.46 23.95
CA LYS A 234 -12.75 -4.71 23.29
C LYS A 234 -13.45 -3.45 22.75
N THR A 235 -12.69 -2.44 22.34
CA THR A 235 -13.21 -1.12 21.97
C THR A 235 -12.68 -0.68 20.61
N TRP A 236 -13.50 0.06 19.86
CA TRP A 236 -13.11 0.78 18.65
C TRP A 236 -12.56 2.16 19.01
N ILE A 237 -11.42 2.53 18.42
CA ILE A 237 -10.83 3.87 18.53
C ILE A 237 -10.72 4.44 17.13
N ASN A 238 -11.18 5.67 16.96
CA ASN A 238 -11.06 6.40 15.70
C ASN A 238 -9.90 7.39 15.81
N TYR A 239 -9.08 7.47 14.78
CA TYR A 239 -7.95 8.40 14.72
C TYR A 239 -7.62 8.72 13.27
N THR A 240 -6.94 9.85 13.06
CA THR A 240 -6.60 10.33 11.72
C THR A 240 -5.09 10.21 11.51
N MET A 241 -4.68 9.58 10.41
CA MET A 241 -3.29 9.51 9.98
C MET A 241 -3.05 10.40 8.76
N ILE A 242 -1.91 11.08 8.72
CA ILE A 242 -1.48 11.79 7.51
C ILE A 242 -0.62 10.83 6.68
N PHE A 243 -1.17 10.44 5.54
CA PHE A 243 -0.47 9.67 4.52
C PHE A 243 0.26 10.61 3.58
N VAL A 244 1.57 10.44 3.49
CA VAL A 244 2.46 11.18 2.61
C VAL A 244 2.75 10.29 1.41
N LEU A 245 2.09 10.58 0.30
CA LEU A 245 2.46 10.06 -1.01
C LEU A 245 3.69 10.83 -1.48
N ASP A 246 4.75 10.12 -1.85
CA ASP A 246 5.96 10.66 -2.45
C ASP A 246 6.52 9.58 -3.37
N TYR A 247 6.29 9.77 -4.65
CA TYR A 247 6.62 8.77 -5.66
C TYR A 247 7.48 9.39 -6.78
N THR A 248 8.50 8.66 -7.20
CA THR A 248 9.38 9.00 -8.31
C THR A 248 9.44 7.81 -9.27
N PRO A 249 9.40 8.03 -10.59
CA PRO A 249 9.61 6.96 -11.56
C PRO A 249 10.93 6.23 -11.36
N ASP A 250 10.92 4.97 -11.75
CA ASP A 250 12.05 4.07 -11.75
C ASP A 250 13.25 4.72 -12.47
N PRO A 251 14.42 4.80 -11.80
CA PRO A 251 15.55 5.55 -12.32
C PRO A 251 16.20 4.91 -13.56
N TYR A 252 15.93 3.63 -13.85
CA TYR A 252 16.48 2.91 -15.00
C TYR A 252 15.60 3.07 -16.24
N VAL A 253 14.28 3.02 -16.10
CA VAL A 253 13.34 3.04 -17.23
C VAL A 253 12.62 4.40 -17.41
N GLY A 254 12.60 5.24 -16.37
CA GLY A 254 11.99 6.58 -16.39
C GLY A 254 10.47 6.59 -16.52
N LEU A 255 9.92 7.79 -16.71
CA LEU A 255 8.49 8.07 -16.63
C LEU A 255 7.65 7.22 -17.60
N LEU A 256 8.08 7.07 -18.86
CA LEU A 256 7.35 6.32 -19.88
C LEU A 256 7.51 4.80 -19.74
N GLY A 257 8.59 4.35 -19.09
CA GLY A 257 8.92 2.94 -18.94
C GLY A 257 8.31 2.32 -17.69
N ASP A 258 8.09 3.12 -16.65
CA ASP A 258 7.69 2.67 -15.31
C ASP A 258 6.30 2.01 -15.28
N PRO A 259 6.18 0.76 -14.78
CA PRO A 259 4.91 0.06 -14.63
C PRO A 259 3.88 0.77 -13.74
N THR A 260 4.30 1.42 -12.66
CA THR A 260 3.44 2.15 -11.74
C THR A 260 2.87 3.40 -12.40
N ILE A 261 3.66 4.14 -13.18
CA ILE A 261 3.14 5.25 -13.99
C ILE A 261 2.14 4.76 -15.03
N LYS A 262 2.42 3.63 -15.69
CA LYS A 262 1.48 3.04 -16.66
C LYS A 262 0.18 2.56 -16.01
N GLU A 263 0.26 2.00 -14.80
CA GLU A 263 -0.91 1.62 -13.99
C GLU A 263 -1.74 2.85 -13.66
N ILE A 264 -1.13 3.93 -13.16
CA ILE A 264 -1.82 5.20 -12.88
C ILE A 264 -2.47 5.77 -14.15
N ALA A 265 -1.74 5.76 -15.28
CA ALA A 265 -2.27 6.24 -16.55
C ALA A 265 -3.48 5.42 -17.04
N ASP A 266 -3.47 4.09 -16.89
CA ASP A 266 -4.61 3.22 -17.25
C ASP A 266 -5.80 3.45 -16.30
N VAL A 267 -5.56 3.46 -14.99
CA VAL A 267 -6.57 3.73 -13.94
C VAL A 267 -7.25 5.08 -14.17
N CYS A 268 -6.49 6.09 -14.56
CA CYS A 268 -6.97 7.42 -14.90
C CYS A 268 -7.52 7.56 -16.32
N GLY A 269 -7.65 6.47 -17.08
CA GLY A 269 -8.26 6.51 -18.41
C GLY A 269 -7.38 7.11 -19.53
N VAL A 270 -6.15 7.52 -19.23
CA VAL A 270 -5.22 8.17 -20.17
C VAL A 270 -4.80 7.21 -21.28
N THR A 271 -4.48 5.97 -20.89
CA THR A 271 -4.08 4.88 -21.80
C THR A 271 -5.16 3.82 -21.93
N SER A 272 -6.23 3.92 -21.16
CA SER A 272 -7.26 2.90 -21.07
C SER A 272 -8.09 2.81 -22.36
N ARG A 273 -8.37 1.59 -22.82
CA ARG A 273 -9.24 1.34 -24.00
C ARG A 273 -10.66 0.91 -23.61
N TYR A 274 -10.99 0.94 -22.32
CA TYR A 274 -12.32 0.56 -21.81
C TYR A 274 -13.36 1.67 -21.99
N SER A 275 -14.64 1.27 -21.92
CA SER A 275 -15.77 2.19 -21.84
C SER A 275 -16.62 1.81 -20.61
N PRO A 276 -16.73 2.69 -19.59
CA PRO A 276 -16.04 3.98 -19.45
C PRO A 276 -14.51 3.83 -19.28
N PRO A 277 -13.71 4.88 -19.60
CA PRO A 277 -12.26 4.82 -19.46
C PRO A 277 -11.84 4.81 -17.99
N GLY A 278 -10.85 3.99 -17.66
CA GLY A 278 -10.32 3.86 -16.31
C GLY A 278 -10.85 2.64 -15.54
N ARG A 279 -10.24 2.40 -14.38
CA ARG A 279 -10.62 1.32 -13.44
C ARG A 279 -10.06 1.63 -12.05
N PRO A 280 -10.54 0.97 -10.99
CA PRO A 280 -9.90 1.08 -9.68
C PRO A 280 -8.45 0.55 -9.71
N MET A 281 -7.55 1.29 -9.07
CA MET A 281 -6.17 0.90 -8.77
C MET A 281 -6.12 0.17 -7.43
N LYS A 282 -5.34 -0.90 -7.34
CA LYS A 282 -5.08 -1.58 -6.07
C LYS A 282 -3.87 -0.98 -5.40
N ILE A 283 -4.01 -0.63 -4.12
CA ILE A 283 -2.92 -0.22 -3.24
C ILE A 283 -2.85 -1.24 -2.12
N HIS A 284 -1.70 -1.91 -2.01
CA HIS A 284 -1.38 -2.74 -0.86
C HIS A 284 -0.79 -1.85 0.23
N TYR A 285 -1.25 -2.00 1.47
CA TYR A 285 -0.64 -1.32 2.61
C TYR A 285 -0.19 -2.32 3.67
N GLU A 286 0.90 -1.98 4.37
CA GLU A 286 1.39 -2.70 5.53
C GLU A 286 1.61 -1.70 6.68
N ALA A 287 0.94 -1.91 7.81
CA ALA A 287 1.09 -1.13 9.02
C ALA A 287 1.81 -1.95 10.10
N LYS A 288 3.04 -1.55 10.46
CA LYS A 288 3.85 -2.17 11.52
C LYS A 288 3.64 -1.41 12.83
N SER A 289 3.31 -2.14 13.88
CA SER A 289 3.12 -1.56 15.22
C SER A 289 4.34 -1.84 16.09
N THR A 290 4.79 -0.83 16.83
CA THR A 290 5.82 -1.01 17.87
C THR A 290 5.15 -1.06 19.24
N ILE A 291 5.22 -2.21 19.91
CA ILE A 291 4.66 -2.41 21.25
C ILE A 291 5.82 -2.53 22.26
N PRO A 292 5.91 -1.67 23.28
CA PRO A 292 7.03 -1.68 24.24
C PRO A 292 7.30 -3.06 24.84
N ALA A 293 6.24 -3.76 25.26
CA ALA A 293 6.34 -5.06 25.91
C ALA A 293 6.89 -6.17 24.99
N LEU A 294 6.77 -6.02 23.67
CA LEU A 294 7.22 -7.02 22.68
C LEU A 294 8.56 -6.64 22.03
N LYS A 295 9.05 -5.42 22.28
CA LYS A 295 10.34 -4.94 21.76
C LYS A 295 11.54 -5.81 22.14
N PRO A 296 11.68 -6.32 23.39
CA PRO A 296 12.84 -7.15 23.78
C PRO A 296 12.97 -8.47 23.00
N ILE A 297 11.85 -8.99 22.49
CA ILE A 297 11.81 -10.23 21.70
C ILE A 297 11.84 -9.96 20.18
N GLY A 298 12.02 -8.69 19.77
CA GLY A 298 12.09 -8.30 18.36
C GLY A 298 10.78 -8.47 17.58
N TYR A 299 9.65 -8.59 18.29
CA TYR A 299 8.36 -8.85 17.65
C TYR A 299 7.61 -7.55 17.38
N ALA A 300 7.39 -7.25 16.10
CA ALA A 300 6.66 -6.08 15.62
C ALA A 300 5.48 -6.55 14.77
N PRO A 301 4.25 -6.60 15.31
CA PRO A 301 3.11 -7.10 14.57
C PRO A 301 2.78 -6.17 13.39
N SER A 302 2.49 -6.77 12.24
CA SER A 302 2.06 -6.05 11.04
C SER A 302 0.64 -6.42 10.63
N ILE A 303 -0.07 -5.44 10.09
CA ILE A 303 -1.40 -5.59 9.51
C ILE A 303 -1.29 -5.16 8.06
N SER A 304 -1.72 -6.02 7.14
CA SER A 304 -1.71 -5.70 5.72
C SER A 304 -3.05 -6.01 5.07
N ASN A 305 -3.41 -5.20 4.08
CA ASN A 305 -4.61 -5.39 3.26
C ASN A 305 -4.47 -4.61 1.94
N ASP A 306 -5.42 -4.83 1.04
CA ASP A 306 -5.54 -4.10 -0.21
C ASP A 306 -6.72 -3.12 -0.16
N ILE A 307 -6.51 -1.89 -0.62
CA ILE A 307 -7.59 -0.96 -0.93
C ILE A 307 -7.68 -0.76 -2.44
N SER A 308 -8.89 -0.53 -2.95
CA SER A 308 -9.10 -0.14 -4.35
C SER A 308 -9.53 1.32 -4.41
N ILE A 309 -8.76 2.15 -5.10
CA ILE A 309 -9.05 3.57 -5.28
C ILE A 309 -9.34 3.90 -6.74
N ASN A 310 -10.34 4.74 -6.98
CA ASN A 310 -10.54 5.31 -8.31
C ASN A 310 -9.50 6.41 -8.56
N CYS A 311 -9.25 6.73 -9.84
CA CYS A 311 -8.40 7.88 -10.16
C CYS A 311 -8.99 9.16 -9.54
N PRO A 312 -8.21 9.94 -8.77
CA PRO A 312 -8.70 11.17 -8.17
C PRO A 312 -8.78 12.35 -9.16
N VAL A 313 -8.30 12.16 -10.40
CA VAL A 313 -8.27 13.18 -11.44
C VAL A 313 -9.32 12.86 -12.50
N GLY A 314 -10.15 13.85 -12.83
CA GLY A 314 -11.17 13.72 -13.87
C GLY A 314 -10.60 13.78 -15.30
N GLN A 315 -11.34 13.23 -16.27
CA GLN A 315 -10.95 13.28 -17.69
C GLN A 315 -10.78 14.71 -18.23
N SER A 316 -11.61 15.66 -17.77
CA SER A 316 -11.52 17.07 -18.16
C SER A 316 -10.20 17.72 -17.72
N GLN A 317 -9.73 17.42 -16.49
CA GLN A 317 -8.44 17.90 -15.98
C GLN A 317 -7.28 17.31 -16.78
N ILE A 318 -7.34 16.00 -17.08
CA ILE A 318 -6.33 15.35 -17.93
C ILE A 318 -6.27 16.03 -19.30
N GLN A 319 -7.42 16.25 -19.94
CA GLN A 319 -7.49 16.93 -21.23
C GLN A 319 -6.98 18.37 -21.17
N ALA A 320 -7.28 19.12 -20.10
CA ALA A 320 -6.75 20.47 -19.91
C ALA A 320 -5.22 20.50 -19.81
N VAL A 321 -4.61 19.55 -19.09
CA VAL A 321 -3.14 19.41 -19.05
C VAL A 321 -2.59 19.09 -20.44
N VAL A 322 -3.20 18.16 -21.17
CA VAL A 322 -2.77 17.79 -22.52
C VAL A 322 -2.84 18.98 -23.47
N ILE A 323 -3.92 19.76 -23.45
CA ILE A 323 -4.09 20.94 -24.30
C ILE A 323 -3.04 22.02 -23.96
N ALA A 324 -2.82 22.30 -22.68
CA ALA A 324 -1.82 23.26 -22.23
C ALA A 324 -0.41 22.89 -22.74
N VAL A 325 -0.01 21.64 -22.58
CA VAL A 325 1.29 21.14 -23.07
C VAL A 325 1.38 21.18 -24.60
N GLN A 326 0.31 20.85 -25.31
CA GLN A 326 0.25 20.94 -26.78
C GLN A 326 0.37 22.38 -27.28
N ASN A 327 -0.10 23.36 -26.51
CA ASN A 327 0.04 24.78 -26.79
C ASN A 327 1.43 25.35 -26.46
N GLY A 328 2.36 24.50 -25.98
CA GLY A 328 3.74 24.87 -25.69
C GLY A 328 3.98 25.32 -24.25
N GLU A 329 3.00 25.18 -23.35
CA GLU A 329 3.25 25.36 -21.92
C GLU A 329 4.18 24.25 -21.39
N ASP A 330 5.00 24.60 -20.42
CA ASP A 330 5.82 23.63 -19.71
C ASP A 330 4.92 22.63 -18.95
N ALA A 331 5.23 21.33 -19.03
CA ALA A 331 4.39 20.28 -18.45
C ALA A 331 4.25 20.38 -16.92
N MET A 332 5.29 20.86 -16.22
CA MET A 332 5.21 21.06 -14.78
C MET A 332 4.26 22.20 -14.43
N THR A 333 4.32 23.28 -15.23
CA THR A 333 3.43 24.44 -15.10
C THR A 333 1.99 24.05 -15.38
N ALA A 334 1.73 23.33 -16.48
CA ALA A 334 0.40 22.83 -16.83
C ALA A 334 -0.18 21.90 -15.75
N LEU A 335 0.62 20.95 -15.22
CA LEU A 335 0.20 20.06 -14.14
C LEU A 335 -0.17 20.83 -12.87
N LYS A 336 0.68 21.78 -12.44
CA LYS A 336 0.41 22.63 -11.28
C LYS A 336 -0.85 23.47 -11.49
N GLN A 337 -1.00 24.10 -12.65
CA GLN A 337 -2.15 24.96 -12.92
C GLN A 337 -3.47 24.17 -12.88
N VAL A 338 -3.52 22.99 -13.50
CA VAL A 338 -4.77 22.23 -13.63
C VAL A 338 -5.08 21.41 -12.38
N LEU A 339 -4.07 20.76 -11.78
CA LEU A 339 -4.26 19.85 -10.64
C LEU A 339 -4.15 20.56 -9.29
N SER A 340 -3.65 21.80 -9.26
CA SER A 340 -3.71 22.64 -8.06
C SER A 340 -4.90 23.60 -8.02
N SER A 341 -5.71 23.66 -9.08
CA SER A 341 -6.94 24.44 -9.09
C SER A 341 -8.10 23.67 -8.44
N PRO A 342 -9.00 24.35 -7.70
CA PRO A 342 -10.21 23.73 -7.18
C PRO A 342 -11.05 23.10 -8.29
N ILE A 343 -11.49 21.87 -8.05
CA ILE A 343 -12.51 21.24 -8.88
C ILE A 343 -13.78 22.09 -8.69
N SER A 344 -14.20 22.76 -9.75
CA SER A 344 -15.38 23.64 -9.76
C SER A 344 -16.65 22.90 -10.16
#